data_AF-A0A937QXP5-F1
#
_entry.id   AF-A0A937QXP5-F1
#
_cell.length_a   1.000
_cell.length_b   1.000
_cell.length_c   1.000
_cell.angle_alpha   90.00
_cell.angle_beta   90.00
_cell.angle_gamma   90.00
#
_symmetry.space_group_name_H-M   'P 1'
#
loop_
_entity.id
_entity.type
_entity.pdbx_description
1 polymer ?
#
loop_
_entity_poly.entity_id
_entity_poly.type
_entity_poly.pdbx_seq_one_letter_code
_entity_poly.pdbx_strand_id
1 'polypeptide(L)'
;MRLFKPKYRDKKTGKTKTVSKWWTELRDHLQIVRRFPAFTDKTQSKKFAEKIEKLVVCRENSEPPDRELSQWLESVPAKLRDRFGEIGLLARAKVAAGNL
;
A
#
# COMPACT_ATOMS: atom_id res chain seq x y z
N MET A 1 -4.77 -11.42 -2.90
CA MET A 1 -3.91 -10.36 -3.49
C MET A 1 -3.50 -10.69 -4.93
N ARG A 2 -3.35 -9.68 -5.82
CA ARG A 2 -2.86 -9.82 -7.20
C ARG A 2 -1.70 -8.85 -7.47
N LEU A 3 -0.64 -9.34 -8.13
CA LEU A 3 0.42 -8.50 -8.71
C LEU A 3 0.28 -8.46 -10.23
N PHE A 4 0.37 -7.28 -10.82
CA PHE A 4 0.25 -7.11 -12.27
C PHE A 4 1.01 -5.88 -12.77
N LYS A 5 1.21 -5.78 -14.08
CA LYS A 5 1.67 -4.55 -14.72
C LYS A 5 0.54 -3.98 -15.58
N PRO A 6 -0.05 -2.84 -15.22
CA PRO A 6 -1.10 -2.23 -16.04
C PRO A 6 -0.56 -1.88 -17.44
N LYS A 7 -1.47 -1.97 -18.41
CA LYS A 7 -1.24 -1.54 -19.78
C LYS A 7 -2.01 -0.24 -20.02
N TYR A 8 -1.43 0.66 -20.78
CA TYR A 8 -2.07 1.91 -21.20
C TYR A 8 -1.83 2.15 -22.69
N ARG A 9 -2.75 2.86 -23.33
CA ARG A 9 -2.58 3.29 -24.72
C ARG A 9 -1.79 4.58 -24.73
N ASP A 10 -0.64 4.57 -25.40
CA ASP A 10 0.16 5.77 -25.63
C ASP A 10 -0.60 6.71 -26.57
N LYS A 11 -0.91 7.92 -26.11
CA LYS A 11 -1.72 8.88 -26.86
C LYS A 11 -1.02 9.43 -28.11
N LYS A 12 0.33 9.41 -28.16
CA LYS A 12 1.11 9.94 -29.28
C LYS A 12 1.27 8.92 -30.39
N THR A 13 1.55 7.67 -30.02
CA THR A 13 1.88 6.58 -30.96
C THR A 13 0.71 5.63 -31.20
N GLY A 14 -0.35 5.70 -30.38
CA GLY A 14 -1.50 4.80 -30.44
C GLY A 14 -1.24 3.38 -29.94
N LYS A 15 0.01 3.03 -29.61
CA LYS A 15 0.45 1.68 -29.20
C LYS A 15 0.13 1.40 -27.73
N THR A 16 -0.17 0.14 -27.42
CA THR A 16 -0.31 -0.32 -26.03
C THR A 16 1.07 -0.48 -25.39
N LYS A 17 1.30 0.20 -24.28
CA LYS A 17 2.53 0.11 -23.47
C LYS A 17 2.21 -0.47 -22.10
N THR A 18 3.17 -1.23 -21.57
CA THR A 18 3.11 -1.75 -20.19
C THR A 18 3.89 -0.81 -19.28
N VAL A 19 3.36 -0.48 -18.11
CA VAL A 19 4.11 0.33 -17.13
C VAL A 19 5.34 -0.43 -16.63
N SER A 20 6.39 0.29 -16.22
CA SER A 20 7.63 -0.34 -15.73
C SER A 20 7.45 -1.01 -14.36
N LYS A 21 6.74 -0.36 -13.44
CA LYS A 21 6.49 -0.83 -12.07
C LYS A 21 5.40 -1.90 -12.03
N TRP A 22 5.55 -2.85 -11.12
CA TRP A 22 4.45 -3.71 -10.70
C TRP A 22 3.43 -2.91 -9.88
N TRP A 23 2.21 -3.40 -9.90
CA TRP A 23 1.08 -2.89 -9.13
C TRP A 23 0.51 -4.03 -8.30
N THR A 24 0.18 -3.71 -7.06
CA THR A 24 -0.50 -4.60 -6.12
C THR A 24 -1.98 -4.25 -6.08
N GLU A 25 -2.84 -5.25 -6.16
CA GLU A 25 -4.28 -5.16 -5.94
C GLU A 25 -4.69 -6.09 -4.80
N LEU A 26 -5.40 -5.56 -3.81
CA LEU A 26 -5.91 -6.32 -2.66
C LEU A 26 -7.19 -5.65 -2.12
N ARG A 27 -7.97 -6.38 -1.33
CA ARG A 27 -9.10 -5.80 -0.59
C ARG A 27 -8.59 -5.31 0.76
N ASP A 28 -9.06 -4.13 1.19
CA ASP A 28 -8.82 -3.66 2.54
C ASP A 28 -9.83 -4.26 3.53
N HIS A 29 -9.68 -3.88 4.81
CA HIS A 29 -10.59 -4.27 5.91
C HIS A 29 -12.05 -3.86 5.71
N LEU A 30 -12.36 -3.02 4.72
CA LEU A 30 -13.72 -2.62 4.34
C LEU A 30 -14.19 -3.33 3.06
N GLN A 31 -13.47 -4.37 2.63
CA GLN A 31 -13.69 -5.12 1.38
C GLN A 31 -13.54 -4.29 0.10
N ILE A 32 -12.99 -3.07 0.20
CA ILE A 32 -12.77 -2.17 -0.94
C ILE A 32 -11.48 -2.57 -1.66
N VAL A 33 -11.54 -2.71 -2.98
CA VAL A 33 -10.36 -2.99 -3.80
C VAL A 33 -9.43 -1.77 -3.81
N ARG A 34 -8.21 -1.96 -3.31
CA ARG A 34 -7.14 -0.96 -3.31
C ARG A 34 -6.03 -1.38 -4.26
N ARG A 35 -5.45 -0.38 -4.93
CA ARG A 35 -4.32 -0.55 -5.83
C ARG A 35 -3.16 0.33 -5.42
N PHE A 36 -1.97 -0.24 -5.33
CA PHE A 36 -0.75 0.47 -4.98
C PHE A 36 0.35 0.22 -6.02
N PRO A 37 1.05 1.25 -6.50
CA PRO A 37 2.27 1.05 -7.25
C PRO A 37 3.33 0.46 -6.32
N ALA A 38 4.01 -0.58 -6.77
CA ALA A 38 5.10 -1.24 -6.06
C ALA A 38 6.44 -0.89 -6.72
N PHE A 39 7.31 -1.88 -6.91
CA PHE A 39 8.65 -1.73 -7.46
C PHE A 39 8.75 -2.22 -8.90
N THR A 40 9.88 -1.98 -9.56
CA THR A 40 10.16 -2.57 -10.88
C THR A 40 10.51 -4.06 -10.78
N ASP A 41 11.14 -4.45 -9.67
CA ASP A 41 11.42 -5.84 -9.33
C ASP A 41 10.17 -6.57 -8.80
N LYS A 42 9.94 -7.80 -9.27
CA LYS A 42 8.76 -8.59 -8.94
C LYS A 42 8.81 -9.10 -7.50
N THR A 43 9.98 -9.53 -7.04
CA THR A 43 10.17 -10.13 -5.72
C THR A 43 9.99 -9.08 -4.62
N GLN A 44 10.60 -7.90 -4.78
CA GLN A 44 10.39 -6.76 -3.89
C GLN A 44 8.92 -6.32 -3.87
N SER A 45 8.27 -6.33 -5.03
CA SER A 45 6.84 -5.98 -5.13
C SER A 45 5.94 -6.97 -4.41
N LYS A 46 6.30 -8.27 -4.41
CA LYS A 46 5.59 -9.28 -3.64
C LYS A 46 5.75 -9.07 -2.14
N LYS A 47 6.98 -8.86 -1.66
CA LYS A 47 7.22 -8.58 -0.23
C LYS A 47 6.47 -7.34 0.24
N PHE A 48 6.45 -6.29 -0.58
CA PHE A 48 5.65 -5.08 -0.32
C PHE A 48 4.16 -5.38 -0.20
N ALA A 49 3.63 -6.18 -1.13
CA ALA A 49 2.23 -6.56 -1.14
C ALA A 49 1.84 -7.41 0.07
N GLU A 50 2.70 -8.37 0.45
CA GLU A 50 2.56 -9.19 1.67
C GLU A 50 2.54 -8.32 2.94
N LYS A 51 3.34 -7.25 3.01
CA LYS A 51 3.30 -6.30 4.14
C LYS A 51 1.98 -5.53 4.22
N ILE A 52 1.43 -5.10 3.09
CA ILE A 52 0.11 -4.43 3.08
C ILE A 52 -0.99 -5.41 3.49
N GLU A 53 -0.94 -6.66 3.01
CA GLU A 53 -1.91 -7.69 3.39
C GLU A 53 -1.85 -7.97 4.90
N LYS A 54 -0.64 -8.05 5.49
CA LYS A 54 -0.47 -8.14 6.95
C LYS A 54 -1.11 -6.96 7.69
N LEU A 55 -0.94 -5.72 7.20
CA LEU A 55 -1.60 -4.55 7.81
C LEU A 55 -3.13 -4.64 7.74
N VAL A 56 -3.68 -5.15 6.64
CA VAL A 56 -5.12 -5.36 6.49
C VAL A 56 -5.60 -6.35 7.56
N VAL A 57 -4.92 -7.49 7.70
CA VAL A 57 -5.26 -8.52 8.70
C VAL A 57 -5.19 -7.94 10.11
N CYS A 58 -4.11 -7.23 10.47
CA CYS A 58 -4.03 -6.55 11.77
C CYS A 58 -5.22 -5.62 12.00
N ARG A 59 -5.61 -4.85 10.98
CA ARG A 59 -6.73 -3.92 11.07
C ARG A 59 -8.08 -4.62 11.21
N GLU A 60 -8.31 -5.71 10.47
CA GLU A 60 -9.52 -6.53 10.57
C GLU A 60 -9.67 -7.16 11.96
N ASN A 61 -8.56 -7.63 12.54
CA ASN A 61 -8.53 -8.25 13.87
C ASN A 61 -8.47 -7.23 15.02
N SER A 62 -8.39 -5.92 14.74
CA SER A 62 -8.11 -4.88 15.75
C SER A 62 -6.83 -5.12 16.55
N GLU A 63 -5.83 -5.74 15.93
CA GLU A 63 -4.52 -6.04 16.51
C GLU A 63 -3.49 -4.96 16.10
N PRO A 64 -2.53 -4.63 16.98
CA PRO A 64 -1.42 -3.78 16.60
C PRO A 64 -0.47 -4.49 15.63
N PRO A 65 0.19 -3.77 14.71
CA PRO A 65 1.29 -4.33 13.91
C PRO A 65 2.41 -4.89 14.80
N ASP A 66 2.99 -6.02 14.40
CA ASP A 66 4.18 -6.56 15.07
C ASP A 66 5.41 -5.63 14.93
N ARG A 67 6.52 -5.97 15.58
CA ARG A 67 7.75 -5.17 15.55
C ARG A 67 8.28 -4.98 14.12
N GLU A 68 8.27 -6.04 13.31
CA GLU A 68 8.82 -6.00 11.95
C GLU A 68 7.97 -5.11 11.04
N LEU A 69 6.64 -5.17 11.19
CA LEU A 69 5.69 -4.39 10.43
C LEU A 69 5.67 -2.92 10.88
N SER A 70 5.84 -2.67 12.17
CA SER A 70 6.00 -1.32 12.73
C SER A 70 7.27 -0.64 12.22
N GLN A 71 8.41 -1.32 12.26
CA GLN A 71 9.67 -0.80 11.70
C GLN A 71 9.56 -0.55 10.19
N TRP A 72 8.87 -1.44 9.48
CA TRP A 72 8.62 -1.23 8.07
C TRP A 72 7.75 0.03 7.84
N LEU A 73 6.69 0.24 8.62
CA LEU A 73 5.87 1.45 8.55
C LEU A 73 6.67 2.74 8.77
N GLU A 74 7.65 2.71 9.69
CA GLU A 74 8.58 3.82 9.95
C GLU A 74 9.48 4.12 8.74
N SER A 75 9.88 3.09 7.99
CA SER A 75 10.72 3.21 6.80
C SER A 75 9.95 3.60 5.52
N VAL A 76 8.63 3.43 5.52
CA VAL A 76 7.77 3.72 4.36
C VAL A 76 7.69 5.24 4.12
N PRO A 77 7.74 5.71 2.85
CA PRO A 77 7.58 7.13 2.52
C PRO A 77 6.32 7.73 3.13
N ALA A 78 6.42 8.96 3.66
CA ALA A 78 5.33 9.66 4.34
C ALA A 78 4.01 9.64 3.53
N LYS A 79 4.07 9.94 2.24
CA LYS A 79 2.90 9.92 1.34
C LYS A 79 2.18 8.58 1.30
N LEU A 80 2.90 7.46 1.41
CA LEU A 80 2.29 6.14 1.43
C LEU A 80 1.70 5.83 2.82
N ARG A 81 2.36 6.28 3.90
CA ARG A 81 1.81 6.19 5.27
C ARG A 81 0.53 7.01 5.41
N ASP A 82 0.51 8.24 4.88
CA ASP A 82 -0.68 9.11 4.83
C ASP A 82 -1.80 8.40 4.08
N ARG A 83 -1.47 7.79 2.94
CA ARG A 83 -2.45 7.02 2.17
C ARG A 83 -3.03 5.85 2.96
N PHE A 84 -2.23 5.15 3.77
CA PHE A 84 -2.73 4.11 4.67
C PHE A 84 -3.65 4.67 5.76
N GLY A 85 -3.34 5.85 6.30
CA GLY A 85 -4.22 6.56 7.25
C GLY A 85 -5.53 7.04 6.62
N GLU A 86 -5.49 7.55 5.39
CA GLU A 86 -6.67 8.00 4.63
C GLU A 86 -7.68 6.86 4.40
N ILE A 87 -7.18 5.67 4.07
CA ILE A 87 -8.02 4.49 3.83
C ILE A 87 -8.31 3.71 5.12
N GLY A 88 -7.89 4.21 6.28
CA GLY A 88 -8.20 3.64 7.58
C GLY A 88 -7.41 2.39 7.98
N LEU A 89 -6.31 2.06 7.30
CA LEU A 89 -5.42 0.95 7.69
C LEU A 89 -4.55 1.29 8.89
N LEU A 90 -4.20 2.56 9.03
CA LEU A 90 -3.53 3.07 10.23
C LEU A 90 -4.48 4.00 10.96
N ALA A 91 -4.45 3.95 12.30
CA ALA A 91 -5.04 5.03 13.07
C ALA A 91 -4.38 6.33 12.61
N ARG A 92 -5.19 7.32 12.20
CA ARG A 92 -4.68 8.69 12.09
C ARG A 92 -4.08 8.99 13.45
N ALA A 93 -2.78 9.28 13.50
CA ALA A 93 -2.17 9.74 14.73
C ALA A 93 -3.08 10.82 15.28
N LYS A 94 -3.66 10.60 16.48
CA LYS A 94 -4.24 11.71 17.22
C LYS A 94 -3.09 12.69 17.31
N VAL A 95 -3.20 13.81 16.61
CA VAL A 95 -2.31 14.94 16.82
C VAL A 95 -2.46 15.20 18.31
N ALA A 96 -1.45 14.82 19.09
CA ALA A 96 -1.39 15.22 20.47
C ALA A 96 -1.29 16.73 20.40
N ALA A 97 -2.42 17.40 20.60
CA ALA A 97 -2.46 18.80 20.94
C ALA A 97 -1.71 18.90 22.27
N GLY A 98 -0.39 19.10 22.18
CA GLY A 98 0.38 19.64 23.28
C GLY A 98 -0.16 21.05 23.48
N ASN A 99 -1.09 21.19 24.42
CA ASN A 99 -1.41 22.50 24.96
C ASN A 99 -0.18 22.99 25.72
N LEU A 100 0.16 24.25 25.40
CA LEU A 100 1.06 25.15 26.10
C LEU A 100 0.83 25.14 27.62
#